data_AF-A0A2E6CBR5-F1
#
_entry.id   AF-A0A2E6CBR5-F1
#
_cell.length_a   1.000
_cell.length_b   1.000
_cell.length_c   1.000
_cell.angle_alpha   90.00
_cell.angle_beta   90.00
_cell.angle_gamma   90.00
#
_symmetry.space_group_name_H-M   'P 1'
#
loop_
_entity.id
_entity.type
_entity.pdbx_description
1 polymer ?
#
loop_
_entity_poly.entity_id
_entity_poly.type
_entity_poly.pdbx_seq_one_letter_code
_entity_poly.pdbx_strand_id
1 'polypeptide(L)'
;MRSEPSTYELLDAIANFFEDIKELVSDNLDDYIFSLKSEIPPEVSLLEEIIDTLDNNLIPLLKGHNRFFAFVAKNSLKICIREIKLIDNYERLEKERLNEILNADGDIKELNKDLCERIKNKKIDLENHFLQQHLIKTTMAKLSIDQPKYSGYLKALEDNYPKD
;
A
#
# COMPACT_ATOMS: atom_id res chain seq x y z
N MET A 1 -2.98 -8.71 15.77
CA MET A 1 -2.37 -8.50 14.44
C MET A 1 -1.84 -7.08 14.45
N ARG A 2 -0.57 -6.84 14.10
CA ARG A 2 -0.13 -5.44 13.87
C ARG A 2 -0.87 -4.94 12.63
N SER A 3 -1.40 -3.72 12.69
CA SER A 3 -1.91 -3.00 11.53
C SER A 3 -0.80 -2.90 10.49
N GLU A 4 -1.14 -2.96 9.21
CA GLU A 4 -0.19 -2.58 8.17
C GLU A 4 0.20 -1.11 8.35
N PRO A 5 1.47 -0.76 8.09
CA PRO A 5 1.90 0.63 8.18
C PRO A 5 1.17 1.45 7.12
N SER A 6 0.65 2.60 7.53
CA SER A 6 0.07 3.59 6.64
C SER A 6 1.13 4.18 5.70
N THR A 7 0.67 4.79 4.59
CA THR A 7 1.53 5.57 3.70
C THR A 7 2.37 6.60 4.49
N TYR A 8 1.80 7.29 5.48
CA TYR A 8 2.55 8.25 6.32
C TYR A 8 3.66 7.59 7.15
N GLU A 9 3.38 6.45 7.78
CA GLU A 9 4.40 5.72 8.55
C GLU A 9 5.54 5.21 7.65
N LEU A 10 5.22 4.82 6.41
CA LEU A 10 6.25 4.44 5.43
C LEU A 10 7.10 5.64 5.01
N LEU A 11 6.48 6.79 4.70
CA LEU A 11 7.19 8.00 4.29
C LEU A 11 8.09 8.54 5.42
N ASP A 12 7.60 8.55 6.67
CA ASP A 12 8.42 8.96 7.83
C ASP A 12 9.60 8.00 8.07
N ALA A 13 9.38 6.69 7.96
CA ALA A 13 10.47 5.71 8.07
C ALA A 13 11.54 5.92 6.99
N ILE A 14 11.15 6.27 5.77
CA ILE A 14 12.09 6.60 4.68
C ILE A 14 12.84 7.90 4.98
N ALA A 15 12.15 8.92 5.49
CA ALA A 15 12.78 10.18 5.86
C ALA A 15 13.82 9.98 6.97
N ASN A 16 13.52 9.17 7.98
CA ASN A 16 14.47 8.82 9.03
C ASN A 16 15.67 8.03 8.49
N PHE A 17 15.45 7.13 7.53
CA PHE A 17 16.57 6.50 6.82
C PHE A 17 17.45 7.50 6.07
N PHE A 18 16.87 8.52 5.41
CA PHE A 18 17.64 9.58 4.75
C PHE A 18 18.45 10.42 5.73
N GLU A 19 17.90 10.72 6.91
CA GLU A 19 18.65 11.38 7.99
C GLU A 19 19.89 10.56 8.41
N ASP A 20 19.77 9.24 8.49
CA ASP A 20 20.87 8.35 8.87
C ASP A 20 22.00 8.30 7.83
N ILE A 21 21.69 8.55 6.55
CA ILE A 21 22.66 8.43 5.45
C ILE A 21 23.12 9.77 4.87
N LYS A 22 22.53 10.91 5.24
CA LYS A 22 22.81 12.21 4.60
C LYS A 22 24.28 12.63 4.69
N GLU A 23 24.98 12.27 5.77
CA GLU A 23 26.42 12.54 5.95
C GLU A 23 27.32 11.56 5.17
N LEU A 24 26.75 10.48 4.62
CA LEU A 24 27.46 9.43 3.88
C LEU A 24 27.39 9.62 2.37
N VAL A 25 26.58 10.56 1.89
CA VAL A 25 26.32 10.81 0.46
C VAL A 25 26.55 12.28 0.14
N SER A 26 26.84 12.59 -1.13
CA SER A 26 27.06 13.97 -1.57
C SER A 26 25.76 14.70 -1.93
N ASP A 27 24.69 13.96 -2.24
CA ASP A 27 23.38 14.52 -2.55
C ASP A 27 22.79 15.20 -1.31
N ASN A 28 22.23 16.40 -1.49
CA ASN A 28 21.48 17.05 -0.43
C ASN A 28 20.10 16.37 -0.30
N LEU A 29 19.87 15.70 0.83
CA LEU A 29 18.61 15.00 1.11
C LEU A 29 17.62 15.82 1.92
N ASP A 30 17.98 17.04 2.37
CA ASP A 30 17.15 17.82 3.31
C ASP A 30 15.77 18.15 2.72
N ASP A 31 15.68 18.48 1.43
CA ASP A 31 14.41 18.77 0.76
C ASP A 31 13.51 17.52 0.67
N TYR A 32 14.10 16.35 0.45
CA TYR A 32 13.37 15.08 0.45
C TYR A 32 12.90 14.73 1.85
N ILE A 33 13.76 14.84 2.87
CA ILE A 33 13.42 14.59 4.26
C ILE A 33 12.26 15.50 4.70
N PHE A 34 12.36 16.80 4.42
CA PHE A 34 11.32 17.77 4.74
C PHE A 34 10.00 17.39 4.09
N SER A 35 10.02 17.09 2.80
CA SER A 35 8.81 16.75 2.05
C SER A 35 8.17 15.44 2.54
N LEU A 36 8.97 14.42 2.84
CA LEU A 36 8.49 13.11 3.30
C LEU A 36 7.90 13.16 4.73
N LYS A 37 8.34 14.12 5.57
CA LYS A 37 7.82 14.34 6.93
C LYS A 37 6.58 15.25 6.99
N SER A 38 6.15 15.77 5.84
CA SER A 38 4.98 16.64 5.75
C SER A 38 3.69 15.91 6.15
N GLU A 39 2.76 16.63 6.78
CA GLU A 39 1.39 16.13 7.05
C GLU A 39 0.58 15.93 5.75
N ILE A 40 1.03 16.52 4.64
CA ILE A 40 0.44 16.36 3.32
C ILE A 40 1.32 15.41 2.52
N PRO A 41 0.78 14.30 1.96
CA PRO A 41 1.54 13.38 1.13
C PRO A 41 2.17 14.13 -0.05
N PRO A 42 3.45 13.87 -0.35
CA PRO A 42 4.09 14.49 -1.49
C PRO A 42 3.40 14.14 -2.80
N GLU A 43 3.57 15.01 -3.79
CA GLU A 43 3.17 14.68 -5.15
C GLU A 43 3.92 13.42 -5.63
N VAL A 44 3.22 12.61 -6.43
CA VAL A 44 3.77 11.39 -7.03
C VAL A 44 5.05 11.68 -7.81
N SER A 45 5.15 12.83 -8.48
CA SER A 45 6.33 13.27 -9.23
C SER A 45 7.58 13.34 -8.36
N LEU A 46 7.46 13.88 -7.13
CA LEU A 46 8.55 13.93 -6.18
C LEU A 46 8.95 12.53 -5.70
N LEU A 47 7.98 11.66 -5.44
CA LEU A 47 8.28 10.28 -5.03
C LEU A 47 9.00 9.50 -6.15
N GLU A 48 8.63 9.75 -7.42
CA GLU A 48 9.29 9.18 -8.60
C GLU A 48 10.72 9.72 -8.76
N GLU A 49 10.94 11.02 -8.51
CA GLU A 49 12.28 11.63 -8.47
C GLU A 49 13.16 11.00 -7.37
N ILE A 50 12.64 10.84 -6.15
CA ILE A 50 13.38 10.21 -5.04
C ILE A 50 13.77 8.77 -5.40
N ILE A 51 12.90 8.02 -6.09
CA ILE A 51 13.23 6.67 -6.57
C ILE A 51 14.38 6.70 -7.58
N ASP A 52 14.39 7.67 -8.49
CA ASP A 52 15.45 7.83 -9.48
C ASP A 52 16.79 8.17 -8.81
N THR A 53 16.79 9.11 -7.86
CA THR A 53 17.96 9.46 -7.04
C THR A 53 18.47 8.25 -6.24
N LEU A 54 17.57 7.45 -5.67
CA LEU A 54 17.94 6.19 -5.00
C LEU A 54 18.67 5.24 -5.94
N ASP A 55 18.17 5.06 -7.16
CA ASP A 55 18.73 4.12 -8.15
C ASP A 55 20.07 4.58 -8.72
N ASN A 56 20.17 5.86 -9.09
CA ASN A 56 21.28 6.38 -9.87
C ASN A 56 22.40 6.94 -8.99
N ASN A 57 22.07 7.50 -7.83
CA ASN A 57 23.03 8.23 -7.00
C ASN A 57 23.33 7.49 -5.69
N LEU A 58 22.30 7.03 -4.97
CA LEU A 58 22.50 6.52 -3.60
C LEU A 58 22.91 5.03 -3.56
N ILE A 59 22.09 4.13 -4.13
CA ILE A 59 22.32 2.68 -4.07
C ILE A 59 23.71 2.25 -4.59
N PRO A 60 24.26 2.84 -5.67
CA PRO A 60 25.60 2.50 -6.16
C PRO A 60 26.73 2.80 -5.18
N LEU A 61 26.57 3.83 -4.33
CA LEU A 61 27.57 4.29 -3.38
C LEU A 61 27.46 3.58 -2.02
N LEU A 62 26.25 3.17 -1.64
CA LEU A 62 25.99 2.51 -0.37
C LEU A 62 26.46 1.05 -0.35
N LYS A 63 26.82 0.55 0.83
CA LYS A 63 27.22 -0.84 1.07
C LYS A 63 26.52 -1.43 2.29
N GLY A 64 26.51 -2.76 2.37
CA GLY A 64 25.99 -3.49 3.52
C GLY A 64 24.56 -3.10 3.88
N HIS A 65 24.36 -2.74 5.14
CA HIS A 65 23.05 -2.43 5.72
C HIS A 65 22.35 -1.25 5.04
N ASN A 66 23.07 -0.15 4.78
CA ASN A 66 22.48 1.05 4.17
C ASN A 66 22.01 0.78 2.73
N ARG A 67 22.75 -0.03 1.98
CA ARG A 67 22.34 -0.44 0.63
C ARG A 67 21.07 -1.26 0.65
N PHE A 68 20.95 -2.18 1.61
CA PHE A 68 19.73 -2.96 1.80
C PHE A 68 18.54 -2.06 2.12
N PHE A 69 18.68 -1.13 3.06
CA PHE A 69 17.59 -0.20 3.39
C PHE A 69 17.24 0.77 2.27
N ALA A 70 18.20 1.18 1.43
CA ALA A 70 17.89 1.95 0.23
C ALA A 70 16.98 1.18 -0.74
N PHE A 71 17.18 -0.14 -0.91
CA PHE A 71 16.25 -0.98 -1.68
C PHE A 71 14.89 -1.13 -1.01
N VAL A 72 14.85 -1.22 0.33
CA VAL A 72 13.59 -1.25 1.08
C VAL A 72 12.83 0.07 0.89
N ALA A 73 13.48 1.21 1.09
CA ALA A 73 12.92 2.55 0.89
C ALA A 73 12.36 2.71 -0.53
N LYS A 74 13.13 2.32 -1.55
CA LYS A 74 12.68 2.32 -2.95
C LYS A 74 11.40 1.49 -3.15
N ASN A 75 11.35 0.28 -2.60
CA ASN A 75 10.17 -0.58 -2.74
C ASN A 75 8.96 -0.03 -1.98
N SER A 76 9.18 0.55 -0.81
CA SER A 76 8.13 1.23 -0.03
C SER A 76 7.59 2.45 -0.74
N LEU A 77 8.44 3.32 -1.32
CA LEU A 77 8.00 4.46 -2.13
C LEU A 77 7.12 4.02 -3.30
N LYS A 78 7.49 2.91 -3.96
CA LYS A 78 6.66 2.33 -5.01
C LYS A 78 5.28 1.93 -4.48
N ILE A 79 5.18 1.36 -3.28
CA ILE A 79 3.90 1.03 -2.64
C ILE A 79 3.10 2.32 -2.41
N CYS A 80 3.68 3.33 -1.78
CA CYS A 80 3.03 4.62 -1.54
C CYS A 80 2.49 5.24 -2.85
N ILE A 81 3.27 5.23 -3.93
CA ILE A 81 2.82 5.74 -5.24
C ILE A 81 1.58 5.00 -5.75
N ARG A 82 1.52 3.67 -5.62
CA ARG A 82 0.35 2.90 -6.05
C ARG A 82 -0.85 3.15 -5.15
N GLU A 83 -0.62 3.24 -3.85
CA GLU A 83 -1.67 3.54 -2.87
C GLU A 83 -2.30 4.91 -3.16
N ILE A 84 -1.50 5.96 -3.26
CA ILE A 84 -1.95 7.33 -3.62
C ILE A 84 -2.78 7.35 -4.91
N LYS A 85 -2.42 6.54 -5.90
CA LYS A 85 -3.11 6.50 -7.20
C LYS A 85 -4.42 5.71 -7.19
N LEU A 86 -4.58 4.73 -6.30
CA LEU A 86 -5.61 3.70 -6.44
C LEU A 86 -6.55 3.58 -5.23
N ILE A 87 -6.12 4.00 -4.04
CA ILE A 87 -6.83 3.69 -2.78
C ILE A 87 -8.25 4.24 -2.77
N ASP A 88 -8.47 5.50 -3.16
CA ASP A 88 -9.81 6.11 -3.15
C ASP A 88 -10.82 5.34 -4.01
N ASN A 89 -10.39 4.84 -5.17
CA ASN A 89 -11.25 4.05 -6.04
C ASN A 89 -11.56 2.68 -5.41
N TYR A 90 -10.55 2.02 -4.84
CA TYR A 90 -10.73 0.73 -4.19
C TYR A 90 -11.59 0.81 -2.93
N GLU A 91 -11.40 1.84 -2.10
CA GLU A 91 -12.23 2.08 -0.92
C GLU A 91 -13.68 2.34 -1.30
N ARG A 92 -13.93 3.16 -2.34
CA ARG A 92 -15.29 3.39 -2.85
C ARG A 92 -15.95 2.09 -3.30
N LEU A 93 -15.26 1.30 -4.12
CA LEU A 93 -15.78 0.03 -4.65
C LEU A 93 -15.95 -1.03 -3.55
N GLU A 94 -15.06 -1.06 -2.55
CA GLU A 94 -15.18 -1.94 -1.39
C GLU A 94 -16.41 -1.57 -0.56
N LYS A 95 -16.59 -0.28 -0.26
CA LYS A 95 -17.74 0.23 0.48
C LYS A 95 -19.05 -0.09 -0.24
N GLU A 96 -19.13 0.12 -1.55
CA GLU A 96 -20.31 -0.23 -2.35
C GLU A 96 -20.68 -1.71 -2.18
N ARG A 97 -19.72 -2.63 -2.30
CA ARG A 97 -19.95 -4.08 -2.09
C ARG A 97 -20.36 -4.42 -0.65
N LEU A 98 -19.73 -3.80 0.33
CA LEU A 98 -20.05 -4.03 1.74
C LEU A 98 -21.48 -3.59 2.05
N ASN A 99 -21.89 -2.42 1.54
CA ASN A 99 -23.23 -1.91 1.70
C ASN A 99 -24.27 -2.87 1.08
N GLU A 100 -23.99 -3.42 -0.10
CA GLU A 100 -24.85 -4.42 -0.75
C GLU A 100 -24.96 -5.72 0.05
N ILE A 101 -23.83 -6.28 0.52
CA ILE A 101 -23.80 -7.54 1.28
C ILE A 101 -24.50 -7.40 2.63
N LEU A 102 -24.31 -6.27 3.31
CA LEU A 102 -24.79 -6.05 4.67
C LEU A 102 -26.17 -5.40 4.72
N ASN A 103 -26.63 -4.81 3.62
CA ASN A 103 -27.79 -3.92 3.57
C ASN A 103 -27.71 -2.85 4.68
N ALA A 104 -26.54 -2.22 4.77
CA ALA A 104 -26.18 -1.22 5.77
C ALA A 104 -25.35 -0.12 5.11
N ASP A 105 -25.19 1.01 5.80
CA ASP A 105 -24.24 2.06 5.43
C ASP A 105 -23.36 2.37 6.64
N GLY A 106 -22.15 2.84 6.38
CA GLY A 106 -21.13 3.10 7.39
C GLY A 106 -19.77 3.37 6.76
N ASP A 107 -18.75 3.54 7.59
CA ASP A 107 -17.38 3.51 7.09
C ASP A 107 -16.91 2.07 6.85
N ILE A 108 -15.85 1.90 6.05
CA ILE A 108 -15.33 0.58 5.65
C ILE A 108 -14.93 -0.26 6.86
N LYS A 109 -14.42 0.36 7.93
CA LYS A 109 -13.95 -0.35 9.12
C LYS A 109 -15.11 -0.87 9.95
N GLU A 110 -16.17 -0.08 10.10
CA GLU A 110 -17.42 -0.48 10.74
C GLU A 110 -18.11 -1.61 9.97
N LEU A 111 -18.22 -1.46 8.65
CA LEU A 111 -18.83 -2.46 7.77
C LEU A 111 -18.03 -3.77 7.77
N ASN A 112 -16.70 -3.73 7.67
CA ASN A 112 -15.85 -4.92 7.79
C ASN A 112 -16.02 -5.63 9.14
N LYS A 113 -16.16 -4.88 10.23
CA LYS A 113 -16.41 -5.44 11.56
C LYS A 113 -17.78 -6.14 11.63
N ASP A 114 -18.83 -5.53 11.08
CA ASP A 114 -20.16 -6.16 10.99
C ASP A 114 -20.12 -7.43 10.11
N LEU A 115 -19.45 -7.36 8.95
CA LEU A 115 -19.24 -8.52 8.07
C LEU A 115 -18.61 -9.69 8.83
N CYS A 116 -17.53 -9.43 9.57
CA CYS A 116 -16.84 -10.44 10.39
C CYS A 116 -17.77 -11.05 11.45
N GLU A 117 -18.55 -10.23 12.16
CA GLU A 117 -19.52 -10.72 13.15
C GLU A 117 -20.66 -11.52 12.50
N ARG A 118 -21.16 -11.14 11.33
CA ARG A 118 -22.19 -11.90 10.60
C ARG A 118 -21.66 -13.25 10.10
N ILE A 119 -20.43 -13.31 9.58
CA ILE A 119 -19.78 -14.57 9.20
C ILE A 119 -19.59 -15.47 10.42
N LYS A 120 -19.02 -14.94 11.51
CA LYS A 120 -18.78 -15.67 12.75
C LYS A 120 -20.06 -16.28 13.34
N ASN A 121 -21.16 -15.54 13.27
CA ASN A 121 -22.47 -15.99 13.77
C ASN A 121 -23.28 -16.77 12.72
N LYS A 122 -22.68 -17.14 11.58
CA LYS A 122 -23.32 -17.87 10.47
C LYS A 122 -24.58 -17.18 9.91
N LYS A 123 -24.67 -15.85 10.04
CA LYS A 123 -25.73 -15.03 9.45
C LYS A 123 -25.51 -14.79 7.96
N ILE A 124 -24.27 -14.89 7.50
CA ILE A 124 -23.90 -14.94 6.08
C ILE A 124 -23.22 -16.29 5.86
N ASP A 125 -23.69 -17.02 4.86
CA ASP A 125 -23.11 -18.28 4.44
C ASP A 125 -21.78 -18.04 3.70
N LEU A 126 -20.79 -18.91 3.90
CA LEU A 126 -19.53 -18.88 3.16
C LEU A 126 -19.72 -19.23 1.68
N GLU A 127 -20.79 -19.95 1.34
CA GLU A 127 -21.20 -20.24 -0.04
C GLU A 127 -21.94 -19.06 -0.69
N ASN A 128 -22.12 -17.93 0.02
CA ASN A 128 -22.69 -16.73 -0.57
C ASN A 128 -21.74 -16.16 -1.65
N HIS A 129 -22.19 -16.19 -2.89
CA HIS A 129 -21.43 -15.72 -4.04
C HIS A 129 -20.99 -14.25 -3.92
N PHE A 130 -21.83 -13.36 -3.37
CA PHE A 130 -21.46 -11.95 -3.17
C PHE A 130 -20.35 -11.79 -2.15
N LEU A 131 -20.37 -12.57 -1.07
CA LEU A 131 -19.29 -12.61 -0.09
C LEU A 131 -17.97 -13.07 -0.74
N GLN A 132 -17.99 -14.19 -1.47
CA GLN A 132 -16.80 -14.71 -2.14
C GLN A 132 -16.21 -13.70 -3.12
N GLN A 133 -17.06 -13.08 -3.95
CA GLN A 133 -16.64 -12.05 -4.90
C GLN A 133 -16.03 -10.83 -4.20
N HIS A 134 -16.62 -10.38 -3.09
CA HIS A 134 -16.07 -9.27 -2.31
C HIS A 134 -14.68 -9.61 -1.75
N LEU A 135 -14.51 -10.77 -1.11
CA LEU A 135 -13.23 -11.18 -0.54
C LEU A 135 -12.13 -11.29 -1.61
N ILE A 136 -12.46 -11.85 -2.78
CA ILE A 136 -11.50 -11.97 -3.89
C ILE A 136 -11.14 -10.59 -4.42
N LYS A 137 -12.12 -9.73 -4.73
CA LYS A 137 -11.88 -8.38 -5.27
C LYS A 137 -11.04 -7.52 -4.33
N THR A 138 -11.38 -7.50 -3.04
CA THR A 138 -10.61 -6.75 -2.02
C THR A 138 -9.19 -7.30 -1.90
N THR A 139 -9.00 -8.61 -1.96
CA THR A 139 -7.66 -9.23 -1.96
C THR A 139 -6.86 -8.85 -3.22
N MET A 140 -7.49 -8.90 -4.40
CA MET A 140 -6.83 -8.55 -5.68
C MET A 140 -6.47 -7.06 -5.75
N ALA A 141 -7.32 -6.18 -5.23
CA ALA A 141 -7.06 -4.76 -5.09
C ALA A 141 -5.86 -4.50 -4.17
N LYS A 142 -5.82 -5.15 -3.01
CA LYS A 142 -4.69 -5.00 -2.06
C LYS A 142 -3.37 -5.52 -2.63
N LEU A 143 -3.39 -6.68 -3.30
CA LEU A 143 -2.21 -7.25 -3.94
C LEU A 143 -1.69 -6.37 -5.09
N SER A 144 -2.55 -5.68 -5.83
CA SER A 144 -2.13 -4.78 -6.91
C SER A 144 -1.30 -3.59 -6.37
N ILE A 145 -1.58 -3.14 -5.15
CA ILE A 145 -0.83 -2.09 -4.45
C ILE A 145 0.44 -2.66 -3.82
N ASP A 146 0.32 -3.65 -2.94
CA ASP A 146 1.45 -4.06 -2.11
C ASP A 146 2.46 -4.90 -2.88
N GLN A 147 1.98 -5.82 -3.72
CA GLN A 147 2.79 -6.88 -4.30
C GLN A 147 2.38 -7.22 -5.76
N PRO A 148 2.44 -6.26 -6.70
CA PRO A 148 1.95 -6.45 -8.08
C PRO A 148 2.74 -7.49 -8.88
N LYS A 149 3.87 -7.97 -8.37
CA LYS A 149 4.73 -9.00 -8.98
C LYS A 149 4.72 -10.32 -8.22
N TYR A 150 3.91 -10.44 -7.17
CA TYR A 150 3.79 -11.69 -6.43
C TYR A 150 3.21 -12.79 -7.33
N SER A 151 3.83 -13.96 -7.34
CA SER A 151 3.45 -15.06 -8.23
C SER A 151 1.99 -15.49 -8.07
N GLY A 152 1.46 -15.48 -6.84
CA GLY A 152 0.05 -15.78 -6.60
C GLY A 152 -0.89 -14.74 -7.20
N TYR A 153 -0.54 -13.44 -7.12
CA TYR A 153 -1.29 -12.38 -7.77
C TYR A 153 -1.27 -12.55 -9.29
N LEU A 154 -0.08 -12.74 -9.88
CA LEU A 154 0.08 -12.95 -11.32
C LEU A 154 -0.72 -14.17 -11.81
N LYS A 155 -0.67 -15.27 -11.07
CA LYS A 155 -1.44 -16.47 -11.39
C LYS A 155 -2.95 -16.22 -11.34
N ALA A 156 -3.43 -15.48 -10.33
CA ALA A 156 -4.84 -15.09 -10.26
C ALA A 156 -5.26 -14.20 -11.46
N LEU A 157 -4.38 -13.33 -11.96
CA LEU A 157 -4.64 -12.55 -13.18
C LEU A 157 -4.75 -13.46 -14.42
N GLU A 158 -3.87 -14.45 -14.57
CA GLU A 158 -3.91 -15.44 -15.65
C GLU A 158 -5.21 -16.26 -15.61
N ASP A 159 -5.65 -16.62 -14.41
CA ASP A 159 -6.87 -17.39 -14.17
C ASP A 159 -8.15 -16.52 -14.21
N ASN A 160 -8.03 -15.24 -14.58
CA ASN A 160 -9.13 -14.27 -14.72
C ASN A 160 -9.94 -14.04 -13.44
N TYR A 161 -9.26 -14.00 -12.29
CA TYR A 161 -9.90 -13.59 -11.05
C TYR A 161 -10.47 -12.17 -11.17
N PRO A 162 -11.62 -11.89 -10.55
CA PRO A 162 -12.28 -10.60 -10.63
C PRO A 162 -11.39 -9.48 -10.07
N LYS A 163 -11.47 -8.32 -10.72
CA LYS A 163 -10.75 -7.10 -10.34
C LYS A 163 -11.75 -5.97 -10.08
N ASP A 164 -11.24 -4.93 -9.45
CA ASP A 164 -11.88 -3.63 -9.29
C ASP A 164 -11.29 -2.60 -10.26
#